data_AF-A0A285NKD8-F1
#
_entry.id   AF-A0A285NKD8-F1
#
_cell.length_a   1.000
_cell.length_b   1.000
_cell.length_c   1.000
_cell.angle_alpha   90.00
_cell.angle_beta   90.00
_cell.angle_gamma   90.00
#
_symmetry.space_group_name_H-M   'P 1'
#
loop_
_entity.id
_entity.type
_entity.pdbx_description
1 polymer ?
#
loop_
_entity_poly.entity_id
_entity_poly.type
_entity_poly.pdbx_seq_one_letter_code
_entity_poly.pdbx_strand_id
1 'polypeptide(L)'
;MKFLWIITAVLFITGCENFYEKVYDEKIKIEKIPCLNVEEKNAILRAQIIRVLKKENIKFRDNCPYTLKVNAKFLSQCNNPEAKSIGADFDGFLRFDLYRKGELVYRCQMDWKGEFSEEKIEDLVRKMKKDLKGL
;
A
#
# COMPACT_ATOMS: atom_id res chain seq x y z
N MET A 1 27.08 1.11 45.46
CA MET A 1 26.69 1.86 44.24
C MET A 1 27.15 1.08 43.00
N LYS A 2 26.33 0.14 42.52
CA LYS A 2 26.56 -0.62 41.28
C LYS A 2 25.19 -0.89 40.66
N PHE A 3 24.59 0.13 40.07
CA PHE A 3 23.25 0.03 39.47
C PHE A 3 23.13 1.05 38.35
N LEU A 4 24.00 0.98 37.35
CA LEU A 4 23.95 1.94 36.24
C LEU A 4 24.60 1.43 34.96
N TRP A 5 24.27 0.21 34.51
CA TRP A 5 24.78 -0.35 33.25
C TRP A 5 23.74 -1.20 32.50
N ILE A 6 22.46 -0.78 32.47
CA ILE A 6 21.41 -1.44 31.65
C ILE A 6 20.41 -0.40 31.10
N ILE A 7 20.84 0.66 30.39
CA ILE A 7 19.90 1.52 29.64
C ILE A 7 20.57 2.08 28.36
N THR A 8 21.20 1.24 27.54
CA THR A 8 21.90 1.76 26.32
C THR A 8 21.79 0.87 25.08
N ALA A 9 20.74 0.06 24.93
CA ALA A 9 20.62 -0.77 23.73
C ALA A 9 19.18 -1.05 23.27
N VAL A 10 18.25 -0.12 23.50
CA VAL A 10 16.89 -0.23 22.97
C VAL A 10 16.40 1.14 22.49
N LEU A 11 17.18 1.79 21.62
CA LEU A 11 16.63 2.79 20.73
C LEU A 11 16.04 2.03 19.55
N PHE A 12 14.77 1.63 19.72
CA PHE A 12 13.93 1.11 18.66
C PHE A 12 13.91 2.14 17.52
N ILE A 13 14.60 1.81 16.43
CA ILE A 13 14.40 2.42 15.12
C ILE A 13 13.01 1.95 14.67
N THR A 14 11.96 2.60 15.18
CA THR A 14 10.65 2.54 14.52
C THR A 14 10.76 3.45 13.31
N GLY A 15 11.21 2.88 12.18
CA GLY A 15 11.09 3.55 10.90
C GLY A 15 9.62 3.85 10.68
N CYS A 16 9.29 5.14 10.56
CA CYS A 16 7.93 5.56 10.23
C CYS A 16 7.69 5.13 8.77
N GLU A 17 6.84 4.13 8.56
CA GLU A 17 6.43 3.74 7.21
C GLU A 17 5.55 4.86 6.64
N ASN A 18 5.96 5.47 5.52
CA ASN A 18 5.26 6.57 4.86
C ASN A 18 4.05 6.05 4.07
N PHE A 19 3.02 5.60 4.79
CA PHE A 19 1.71 5.34 4.22
C PHE A 19 0.84 6.59 4.27
N TYR A 20 0.14 6.85 3.18
CA TYR A 20 -0.88 7.90 3.09
C TYR A 20 -2.24 7.25 2.90
N GLU A 21 -3.05 7.19 3.97
CA GLU A 21 -4.43 6.73 3.89
C GLU A 21 -5.45 7.87 3.85
N LYS A 22 -6.60 7.58 3.26
CA LYS A 22 -7.81 8.38 3.40
C LYS A 22 -9.05 7.49 3.36
N VAL A 23 -9.88 7.60 4.39
CA VAL A 23 -11.18 6.93 4.46
C VAL A 23 -12.26 7.94 4.11
N TYR A 24 -13.05 7.64 3.08
CA TYR A 24 -14.12 8.52 2.60
C TYR A 24 -15.47 8.12 3.19
N ASP A 25 -15.66 6.83 3.49
CA ASP A 25 -16.81 6.32 4.25
C ASP A 25 -16.32 5.48 5.43
N GLU A 26 -16.44 6.01 6.64
CA GLU A 26 -15.99 5.36 7.88
C GLU A 26 -16.60 3.97 8.12
N LYS A 27 -17.78 3.68 7.54
CA LYS A 27 -18.41 2.35 7.65
C LYS A 27 -17.56 1.25 7.04
N ILE A 28 -16.73 1.57 6.03
CA ILE A 28 -15.89 0.59 5.34
C ILE A 28 -14.87 -0.08 6.27
N LYS A 29 -14.48 0.58 7.38
CA LYS A 29 -13.51 0.04 8.34
C LYS A 29 -14.00 -1.22 9.06
N ILE A 30 -15.31 -1.39 9.19
CA ILE A 30 -15.95 -2.50 9.92
C ILE A 30 -16.86 -3.36 9.02
N GLU A 31 -17.18 -2.87 7.83
CA GLU A 31 -18.00 -3.61 6.87
C GLU A 31 -17.26 -4.84 6.35
N LYS A 32 -18.00 -5.94 6.16
CA LYS A 32 -17.44 -7.17 5.59
C LYS A 32 -17.22 -7.00 4.09
N ILE A 33 -15.99 -7.25 3.64
CA ILE A 33 -15.55 -7.18 2.24
C ILE A 33 -15.25 -8.61 1.78
N PRO A 34 -16.24 -9.33 1.22
CA PRO A 34 -16.10 -10.77 0.97
C PRO A 34 -15.20 -11.13 -0.21
N CYS A 35 -14.88 -10.16 -1.07
CA CYS A 35 -14.04 -10.30 -2.24
C CYS A 35 -13.52 -8.93 -2.70
N LEU A 36 -12.58 -8.96 -3.66
CA LEU A 36 -12.19 -7.82 -4.46
C LEU A 36 -12.20 -8.18 -5.95
N ASN A 37 -12.57 -7.21 -6.79
CA ASN A 37 -12.17 -7.14 -8.19
C ASN A 37 -10.93 -6.23 -8.28
N VAL A 38 -9.99 -6.48 -9.19
CA VAL A 38 -8.72 -5.75 -9.30
C VAL A 38 -8.60 -5.16 -10.69
N GLU A 39 -8.60 -3.83 -10.73
CA GLU A 39 -8.42 -3.04 -11.94
C GLU A 39 -6.98 -2.48 -11.97
N GLU A 40 -6.16 -3.08 -12.82
CA GLU A 40 -4.80 -2.63 -13.14
C GLU A 40 -4.53 -2.92 -14.62
N LYS A 41 -4.03 -1.93 -15.36
CA LYS A 41 -3.78 -2.04 -16.80
C LYS A 41 -2.51 -2.84 -17.10
N ASN A 42 -1.51 -2.75 -16.23
CA ASN A 42 -0.27 -3.50 -16.35
C ASN A 42 -0.50 -4.97 -15.89
N ALA A 43 -0.49 -5.90 -16.83
CA ALA A 43 -0.76 -7.31 -16.56
C ALA A 43 0.23 -7.96 -15.58
N ILE A 44 1.50 -7.54 -15.60
CA ILE A 44 2.55 -8.05 -14.70
C ILE A 44 2.26 -7.61 -13.27
N LEU A 45 2.05 -6.30 -13.07
CA LEU A 45 1.74 -5.74 -11.76
C LEU A 45 0.42 -6.32 -11.22
N ARG A 46 -0.60 -6.46 -12.09
CA ARG A 46 -1.87 -7.11 -11.73
C ARG A 46 -1.66 -8.53 -11.21
N ALA A 47 -0.81 -9.32 -11.88
CA ALA A 47 -0.52 -10.69 -11.47
C ALA A 47 0.21 -10.75 -10.12
N GLN A 48 1.15 -9.83 -9.87
CA GLN A 48 1.84 -9.71 -8.58
C GLN A 48 0.87 -9.35 -7.45
N ILE A 49 -0.01 -8.37 -7.67
CA ILE A 49 -1.04 -7.96 -6.69
C ILE A 49 -1.99 -9.11 -6.38
N ILE A 50 -2.49 -9.83 -7.39
CA ILE A 50 -3.37 -10.98 -7.18
C ILE A 50 -2.66 -12.07 -6.38
N ARG A 51 -1.36 -12.30 -6.60
CA ARG A 51 -0.57 -13.27 -5.84
C ARG A 51 -0.48 -12.88 -4.37
N VAL A 52 -0.16 -11.62 -4.07
CA VAL A 52 -0.10 -11.11 -2.70
C VAL A 52 -1.46 -11.16 -2.01
N LEU A 53 -2.55 -10.75 -2.68
CA LEU A 53 -3.90 -10.85 -2.14
C LEU A 53 -4.26 -12.31 -1.77
N LYS A 54 -3.92 -13.27 -2.64
CA LYS A 54 -4.11 -14.71 -2.34
C LYS A 54 -3.30 -15.17 -1.13
N LYS A 55 -2.02 -14.75 -1.03
CA LYS A 55 -1.15 -15.04 0.13
C LYS A 55 -1.76 -14.53 1.43
N GLU A 56 -2.41 -13.37 1.38
CA GLU A 56 -3.11 -12.74 2.52
C GLU A 56 -4.53 -13.27 2.77
N ASN A 57 -4.94 -14.34 2.06
CA ASN A 57 -6.27 -14.97 2.12
C ASN A 57 -7.44 -14.07 1.69
N ILE A 58 -7.16 -13.02 0.90
CA ILE A 58 -8.19 -12.12 0.36
C ILE A 58 -8.74 -12.73 -0.93
N LYS A 59 -10.07 -12.88 -0.99
CA LYS A 59 -10.75 -13.52 -2.13
C LYS A 59 -10.85 -12.57 -3.32
N PHE A 60 -10.70 -13.11 -4.53
CA PHE A 60 -10.78 -12.36 -5.79
C PHE A 60 -11.91 -12.88 -6.68
N ARG A 61 -12.74 -12.00 -7.25
CA ARG A 61 -13.80 -12.31 -8.23
C ARG A 61 -14.02 -11.12 -9.16
N ASP A 62 -14.11 -11.35 -10.46
CA ASP A 62 -14.29 -10.28 -11.46
C ASP A 62 -15.59 -9.48 -11.27
N ASN A 63 -16.67 -10.11 -10.78
CA ASN A 63 -17.97 -9.46 -10.51
C ASN A 63 -18.16 -9.05 -9.04
N CYS A 64 -17.08 -8.74 -8.32
CA CYS A 64 -17.20 -8.29 -6.94
C CYS A 64 -17.73 -6.85 -6.85
N PRO A 65 -18.65 -6.52 -5.91
CA PRO A 65 -19.11 -5.14 -5.71
C PRO A 65 -18.02 -4.20 -5.19
N TYR A 66 -16.90 -4.75 -4.74
CA TYR A 66 -15.71 -4.03 -4.30
C TYR A 66 -14.63 -4.11 -5.35
N THR A 67 -14.19 -2.96 -5.84
CA THR A 67 -13.16 -2.85 -6.87
C THR A 67 -11.95 -2.14 -6.31
N LEU A 68 -10.81 -2.83 -6.30
CA LEU A 68 -9.50 -2.29 -5.98
C LEU A 68 -8.88 -1.77 -7.27
N LYS A 69 -8.90 -0.46 -7.45
CA LYS A 69 -8.20 0.19 -8.55
C LYS A 69 -6.77 0.50 -8.13
N VAL A 70 -5.83 0.00 -8.92
CA VAL A 70 -4.40 0.17 -8.68
C VAL A 70 -3.90 1.30 -9.57
N ASN A 71 -3.08 2.18 -8.99
CA ASN A 71 -2.34 3.17 -9.73
C ASN A 71 -0.88 3.11 -9.28
N ALA A 72 0.02 2.86 -10.22
CA ALA A 72 1.45 2.91 -9.96
C ALA A 72 2.12 3.92 -10.89
N LYS A 73 3.06 4.69 -10.33
CA LYS A 73 3.95 5.55 -11.11
C LYS A 73 5.37 5.15 -10.79
N PHE A 74 6.11 4.78 -11.82
CA PHE A 74 7.53 4.48 -11.76
C PHE A 74 8.25 5.66 -12.42
N LEU A 75 9.04 6.42 -11.67
CA LEU A 75 9.95 7.37 -12.28
C LEU A 75 11.13 6.58 -12.83
N SER A 76 11.26 6.54 -14.17
CA SER A 76 12.55 6.22 -14.76
C SER A 76 13.55 7.27 -14.30
N GLN A 77 14.78 6.88 -13.96
CA GLN A 77 15.90 7.80 -13.71
C GLN A 77 16.15 8.66 -14.95
N CYS A 78 15.37 9.71 -15.14
CA CYS A 78 15.55 10.67 -16.20
C CYS A 78 16.61 11.66 -15.71
N ASN A 79 17.68 11.83 -16.49
CA ASN A 79 18.74 12.81 -16.25
C ASN A 79 18.28 14.29 -16.33
N ASN A 80 16.98 14.57 -16.22
CA ASN A 80 16.45 15.93 -16.25
C ASN A 80 16.76 16.63 -14.90
N PRO A 81 17.44 17.79 -14.90
CA PRO A 81 17.71 18.58 -13.69
C PRO A 81 16.47 18.89 -12.83
N GLU A 82 15.26 18.93 -13.42
CA GLU A 82 14.00 19.11 -12.69
C GLU A 82 13.69 17.93 -11.73
N ALA A 83 14.03 16.70 -12.11
CA ALA A 83 13.91 15.52 -11.25
C ALA A 83 14.93 15.53 -10.10
N LYS A 84 16.09 16.18 -10.29
CA LYS A 84 17.09 16.37 -9.21
C LYS A 84 16.63 17.37 -8.15
N SER A 85 15.73 18.30 -8.49
CA SER A 85 15.23 19.33 -7.57
C SER A 85 13.98 18.95 -6.77
N ILE A 86 13.21 17.94 -7.18
CA ILE A 86 11.95 17.54 -6.51
C ILE A 86 12.18 16.72 -5.23
N GLY A 87 13.44 16.36 -4.92
CA GLY A 87 13.81 15.70 -3.68
C GLY A 87 14.33 14.29 -3.95
N ALA A 88 15.52 14.02 -3.45
CA ALA A 88 16.27 12.79 -3.67
C ALA A 88 15.64 11.53 -3.06
N ASP A 89 14.38 11.57 -2.62
CA ASP A 89 13.73 10.56 -1.78
C ASP A 89 12.48 9.89 -2.41
N PHE A 90 12.25 10.10 -3.71
CA PHE A 90 11.07 9.56 -4.40
C PHE A 90 11.43 8.98 -5.78
N ASP A 91 11.20 7.68 -5.95
CA ASP A 91 11.35 6.97 -7.23
C ASP A 91 10.00 6.50 -7.79
N GLY A 92 8.93 6.53 -6.99
CA GLY A 92 7.60 6.21 -7.45
C GLY A 92 6.59 6.03 -6.31
N PHE A 93 5.33 5.78 -6.70
CA PHE A 93 4.27 5.47 -5.75
C PHE A 93 3.41 4.30 -6.23
N LEU A 94 2.86 3.57 -5.26
CA LEU A 94 1.83 2.57 -5.46
C LEU A 94 0.61 2.99 -4.64
N ARG A 95 -0.54 3.10 -5.30
CA ARG A 95 -1.80 3.54 -4.69
C ARG A 95 -2.90 2.55 -4.98
N PHE A 96 -3.62 2.21 -3.92
CA PHE A 96 -4.87 1.46 -3.95
C PHE A 96 -6.03 2.40 -3.66
N ASP A 97 -6.99 2.43 -4.59
CA ASP A 97 -8.27 3.10 -4.44
C ASP A 97 -9.35 2.01 -4.37
N LEU A 98 -10.00 1.85 -3.22
CA LEU A 98 -11.09 0.90 -3.03
C LEU A 98 -12.43 1.58 -3.33
N TYR A 99 -13.14 1.04 -4.30
CA TYR A 99 -14.47 1.45 -4.68
C TYR A 99 -15.50 0.42 -4.20
N ARG A 100 -16.64 0.89 -3.68
CA ARG A 100 -17.83 0.08 -3.38
C ARG A 100 -18.95 0.55 -4.29
N LYS A 101 -19.39 -0.30 -5.21
CA LYS A 101 -20.46 0.01 -6.19
C LYS A 101 -20.20 1.32 -6.98
N GLY A 102 -18.94 1.58 -7.32
CA GLY A 102 -18.54 2.78 -8.07
C GLY A 102 -18.22 4.02 -7.24
N GLU A 103 -18.45 4.00 -5.92
CA GLU A 103 -18.07 5.10 -5.02
C GLU A 103 -16.72 4.82 -4.37
N LEU A 104 -15.82 5.81 -4.37
CA LEU A 104 -14.54 5.72 -3.67
C LEU A 104 -14.77 5.76 -2.16
N VAL A 105 -14.46 4.68 -1.46
CA VAL A 105 -14.69 4.56 -0.01
C VAL A 105 -13.40 4.59 0.80
N TYR A 106 -12.28 4.18 0.20
CA TYR A 106 -10.98 4.12 0.87
C TYR A 106 -9.83 4.29 -0.13
N ARG A 107 -8.74 4.90 0.34
CA ARG A 107 -7.47 5.02 -0.37
C ARG A 107 -6.33 4.69 0.59
N CYS A 108 -5.34 3.94 0.10
CA CYS A 108 -4.01 3.94 0.69
C CYS A 108 -2.94 4.04 -0.41
N GLN A 109 -1.87 4.74 -0.08
CA GLN A 109 -0.72 4.93 -0.94
C GLN A 109 0.54 4.70 -0.14
N MET A 110 1.55 4.18 -0.81
CA MET A 110 2.93 4.28 -0.34
C MET A 110 3.79 4.85 -1.44
N ASP A 111 4.74 5.66 -1.02
CA ASP A 111 5.82 6.12 -1.87
C ASP A 111 7.04 5.25 -1.61
N TRP A 112 7.91 5.11 -2.61
CA TRP A 112 9.15 4.38 -2.42
C TRP A 112 10.35 5.09 -3.02
N LYS A 113 11.50 4.67 -2.49
CA LYS A 113 12.83 4.94 -3.00
C LYS A 113 13.53 3.61 -3.28
N GLY A 114 14.41 3.60 -4.28
CA GLY A 114 15.11 2.43 -4.78
C GLY A 114 14.25 1.56 -5.68
N GLU A 115 14.63 0.29 -5.76
CA GLU A 115 13.97 -0.69 -6.60
C GLU A 115 12.55 -1.00 -6.11
N PHE A 116 11.61 -1.15 -7.05
CA PHE A 116 10.28 -1.62 -6.74
C PHE A 116 10.29 -3.15 -6.57
N SER A 117 9.80 -3.64 -5.44
CA SER A 117 9.75 -5.06 -5.11
C SER A 117 8.32 -5.51 -4.76
N GLU A 118 8.08 -6.82 -4.81
CA GLU A 118 6.80 -7.42 -4.39
C GLU A 118 6.51 -7.14 -2.90
N GLU A 119 7.55 -6.99 -2.06
CA GLU A 119 7.42 -6.60 -0.64
C GLU A 119 6.63 -5.29 -0.46
N LYS A 120 6.84 -4.29 -1.33
CA LYS A 120 6.06 -3.04 -1.28
C LYS A 120 4.57 -3.29 -1.51
N ILE A 121 4.23 -4.25 -2.38
CA ILE A 121 2.85 -4.65 -2.59
C ILE A 121 2.31 -5.33 -1.32
N GLU A 122 3.10 -6.20 -0.70
CA GLU A 122 2.75 -6.85 0.58
C GLU A 122 2.47 -5.82 1.68
N ASP A 123 3.34 -4.82 1.85
CA ASP A 123 3.18 -3.82 2.90
C ASP A 123 1.91 -2.99 2.68
N LEU A 124 1.62 -2.59 1.45
CA LEU A 124 0.39 -1.84 1.14
C LEU A 124 -0.88 -2.68 1.33
N VAL A 125 -0.85 -3.98 0.98
CA VAL A 125 -1.96 -4.90 1.25
C VAL A 125 -2.16 -5.11 2.76
N ARG A 126 -1.08 -5.27 3.52
CA ARG A 126 -1.14 -5.38 5.00
C ARG A 126 -1.69 -4.10 5.62
N LYS A 127 -1.27 -2.92 5.16
CA LYS A 127 -1.83 -1.65 5.61
C LYS A 127 -3.33 -1.57 5.33
N MET A 128 -3.75 -1.92 4.12
CA MET A 128 -5.18 -1.96 3.76
C MET A 128 -5.97 -2.90 4.67
N LYS A 129 -5.47 -4.11 4.92
CA LYS A 129 -6.11 -5.10 5.81
C LYS A 129 -6.17 -4.65 7.27
N LYS A 130 -5.14 -3.95 7.74
CA LYS A 130 -5.11 -3.33 9.08
C LYS A 130 -6.17 -2.24 9.23
N ASP A 131 -6.36 -1.43 8.19
CA ASP A 131 -7.35 -0.35 8.18
C ASP A 131 -8.79 -0.87 8.00
N LEU A 132 -8.96 -1.93 7.22
CA LEU A 132 -10.26 -2.51 6.83
C LEU A 132 -10.46 -3.88 7.49
N LYS A 133 -11.02 -3.90 8.70
CA LYS A 133 -11.14 -5.13 9.52
C LYS A 133 -11.98 -6.24 8.90
N GLY A 134 -12.83 -5.91 7.92
CA GLY A 134 -13.69 -6.87 7.25
C GLY A 134 -13.10 -7.49 5.98
N LEU A 135 -11.82 -7.19 5.67
CA LEU A 135 -11.08 -7.70 4.51
C LEU A 135 -10.42 -9.06 4.79
#